data_AF-A0A9P8JKV4-F1
#
_entry.id   AF-A0A9P8JKV4-F1
#
_cell.length_a   1.000
_cell.length_b   1.000
_cell.length_c   1.000
_cell.angle_alpha   90.00
_cell.angle_beta   90.00
_cell.angle_gamma   90.00
#
_symmetry.space_group_name_H-M   'P 1'
#
loop_
_entity.id
_entity.type
_entity.pdbx_description
1 polymer ?
#
loop_
_entity_poly.entity_id
_entity_poly.type
_entity_poly.pdbx_seq_one_letter_code
_entity_poly.pdbx_strand_id
1 'polypeptide(L)'
;AGGRIMLFTGGAATEGPGMVVGPELKEPIRSHHDIDKDNIKYYKKALKFYETLAKRTAHNGHIIDIFAGCLDQVGLLEMRSLANSTGGHMILTDSFTSSMYKQSFARIFDKDANDNLLMGFNASLEVLTTKELKVTGLIGHAVSMNKKSANVGETECGIGNTCSWKMCGINPSSSYGIYFEIAGQGGPSNVQQGPQKGLMQFLTYYQHSSGQFHLRVTTVGRNMSGPSGDPAIAQSFDQEAAAVLMSRIAVFKAEVDDGPDVLRWVDRMLIRLCSRFAEYRKDDPSSFRLEKNFTLYPQFMFHLRRSQFLQVFNNSPDETAFYRHVLNHEDVSNSLVMIQPTLDSYSFEHEGSQPVLLDSTSIQDQTILLLDTFFHILIFHGETMAQWRKAGYQDQEGYENFREMLEAPKEDAKELIQDRFPLPRFIVCDAGGSQARFLLSKLNPSTTHTTGAYGGVSQTAQTIFTDDVSLQTFMDHLMKLAVSGNS
;
A
#
# COMPACT_ATOMS: atom_id res chain seq x y z
N ALA A 1 7.16 5.71 30.78
CA ALA A 1 5.72 5.80 30.45
C ALA A 1 5.61 6.18 28.98
N GLY A 2 4.54 5.78 28.29
CA GLY A 2 4.28 6.23 26.93
C GLY A 2 4.15 7.75 26.84
N GLY A 3 4.71 8.35 25.79
CA GLY A 3 4.58 9.78 25.49
C GLY A 3 4.34 9.98 24.00
N ARG A 4 3.66 11.07 23.62
CA ARG A 4 3.32 11.38 22.23
C ARG A 4 3.69 12.81 21.90
N ILE A 5 4.56 12.98 20.91
CA ILE A 5 5.03 14.26 20.40
C ILE A 5 4.30 14.51 19.08
N MET A 6 3.48 15.55 19.03
CA MET A 6 2.71 15.92 17.84
C MET A 6 3.36 17.12 17.17
N LEU A 7 4.02 16.92 16.03
CA LEU A 7 4.64 17.99 15.24
C LEU A 7 3.65 18.52 14.21
N PHE A 8 3.34 19.82 14.28
CA PHE A 8 2.57 20.53 13.27
C PHE A 8 3.50 21.42 12.47
N THR A 9 3.64 21.16 11.16
CA THR A 9 4.53 21.93 10.28
C THR A 9 3.79 22.51 9.07
N GLY A 10 4.05 23.80 8.81
CA GLY A 10 3.51 24.55 7.67
C GLY A 10 4.51 24.80 6.55
N GLY A 11 5.69 24.16 6.59
CA GLY A 11 6.75 24.35 5.60
C GLY A 11 8.00 23.56 5.91
N ALA A 12 8.97 23.56 4.98
CA ALA A 12 10.24 22.89 5.17
C ALA A 12 11.11 23.59 6.24
N ALA A 13 11.93 22.81 6.97
CA ALA A 13 12.91 23.37 7.90
C ALA A 13 14.01 24.12 7.13
N THR A 14 14.16 25.42 7.36
CA THR A 14 15.10 26.30 6.63
C THR A 14 16.32 26.75 7.43
N GLU A 15 16.41 26.36 8.70
CA GLU A 15 17.51 26.71 9.59
C GLU A 15 17.80 25.58 10.59
N GLY A 16 19.06 25.47 11.00
CA GLY A 16 19.47 24.59 12.08
C GLY A 16 19.67 23.11 11.68
N PRO A 17 19.85 22.23 12.68
CA PRO A 17 19.94 20.79 12.45
C PRO A 17 18.65 20.25 11.83
N GLY A 18 18.77 19.43 10.78
CA GLY A 18 17.60 18.91 10.07
C GLY A 18 17.06 19.83 8.97
N MET A 19 17.78 20.88 8.59
CA MET A 19 17.44 21.76 7.46
C MET A 19 17.25 20.98 6.16
N VAL A 20 16.15 21.24 5.45
CA VAL A 20 15.70 20.55 4.23
C VAL A 20 16.01 21.39 2.97
N VAL A 21 15.88 22.71 3.08
CA VAL A 21 16.13 23.69 2.00
C VAL A 21 16.67 24.99 2.61
N GLY A 22 17.37 25.82 1.85
CA GLY A 22 17.78 27.15 2.32
C GLY A 22 16.61 28.15 2.36
N PRO A 23 16.80 29.33 2.97
CA PRO A 23 15.75 30.34 3.10
C PRO A 23 15.47 31.11 1.79
N GLU A 24 16.35 31.03 0.79
CA GLU A 24 16.20 31.75 -0.47
C GLU A 24 15.27 30.99 -1.42
N LEU A 25 14.15 31.59 -1.82
CA LEU A 25 13.15 30.98 -2.72
C LEU A 25 13.69 30.57 -4.11
N LYS A 26 14.86 31.08 -4.50
CA LYS A 26 15.53 30.67 -5.75
C LYS A 26 16.16 29.28 -5.65
N GLU A 27 16.39 28.79 -4.43
CA GLU A 27 16.85 27.42 -4.15
C GLU A 27 15.60 26.52 -4.07
N PRO A 28 15.35 25.65 -5.06
CA PRO A 28 14.18 24.79 -5.04
C PRO A 28 14.30 23.70 -3.97
N ILE A 29 13.16 23.24 -3.46
CA ILE A 29 13.12 22.03 -2.63
C ILE A 29 13.45 20.83 -3.53
N ARG A 30 14.27 19.91 -3.03
CA ARG A 30 14.66 18.68 -3.75
C ARG A 30 13.48 17.90 -4.33
N SER A 31 13.67 17.39 -5.53
CA SER A 31 12.80 16.42 -6.22
C SER A 31 13.42 15.01 -6.20
N HIS A 32 12.68 13.99 -6.63
CA HIS A 32 13.26 12.65 -6.88
C HIS A 32 14.42 12.71 -7.86
N HIS A 33 14.29 13.52 -8.91
CA HIS A 33 15.34 13.71 -9.90
C HIS A 33 16.64 14.27 -9.31
N ASP A 34 16.54 15.21 -8.37
CA ASP A 34 17.70 15.75 -7.67
C ASP A 34 18.36 14.69 -6.80
N ILE A 35 17.57 13.85 -6.12
CA ILE A 35 18.06 12.73 -5.31
C ILE A 35 18.81 11.71 -6.18
N ASP A 36 18.21 11.32 -7.31
CA ASP A 36 18.80 10.33 -8.23
C ASP A 36 20.12 10.81 -8.84
N LYS A 37 20.22 12.13 -9.12
CA LYS A 37 21.45 12.76 -9.63
C LYS A 37 22.46 13.16 -8.54
N ASP A 38 22.17 12.82 -7.28
CA ASP A 38 22.93 13.24 -6.10
C ASP A 38 23.12 14.78 -5.98
N ASN A 39 22.19 15.56 -6.54
CA ASN A 39 22.13 17.01 -6.45
C ASN A 39 21.40 17.47 -5.17
N ILE A 40 21.85 16.97 -4.02
CA ILE A 40 21.11 17.02 -2.74
C ILE A 40 21.93 17.61 -1.60
N LYS A 41 22.02 18.95 -1.58
CA LYS A 41 22.87 19.71 -0.65
C LYS A 41 22.59 19.43 0.84
N TYR A 42 21.33 19.28 1.23
CA TYR A 42 20.92 19.16 2.64
C TYR A 42 20.47 17.75 3.04
N TYR A 43 19.94 16.98 2.09
CA TYR A 43 19.26 15.71 2.31
C TYR A 43 19.99 14.73 3.25
N LYS A 44 21.24 14.35 2.91
CA LYS A 44 22.00 13.35 3.67
C LYS A 44 22.24 13.77 5.14
N LYS A 45 22.45 15.07 5.38
CA LYS A 45 22.65 15.62 6.73
C LYS A 45 21.34 15.64 7.51
N ALA A 46 20.25 16.06 6.88
CA ALA A 46 18.92 16.10 7.49
C ALA A 46 18.41 14.69 7.84
N LEU A 47 18.53 13.74 6.90
CA LEU A 47 18.15 12.35 7.11
C LEU A 47 18.86 11.75 8.35
N LYS A 48 20.19 11.91 8.44
CA LYS A 48 20.98 11.44 9.59
C LYS A 48 20.54 12.08 10.92
N PHE A 49 20.20 13.37 10.91
CA PHE A 49 19.71 14.07 12.09
C PHE A 49 18.38 13.48 12.58
N TYR A 50 17.40 13.35 11.70
CA TYR A 50 16.08 12.81 12.07
C TYR A 50 16.15 11.32 12.42
N GLU A 51 16.98 10.51 11.78
CA GLU A 51 17.22 9.11 12.18
C GLU A 51 17.81 9.01 13.59
N THR A 52 18.73 9.91 13.95
CA THR A 52 19.31 9.95 15.29
C THR A 52 18.23 10.32 16.32
N LEU A 53 17.36 11.26 15.99
CA LEU A 53 16.22 11.64 16.82
C LEU A 53 15.22 10.48 16.97
N ALA A 54 14.89 9.80 15.87
CA ALA A 54 13.99 8.65 15.83
C ALA A 54 14.50 7.50 16.72
N LYS A 55 15.80 7.17 16.64
CA LYS A 55 16.42 6.16 17.52
C LYS A 55 16.28 6.53 19.00
N ARG A 56 16.51 7.80 19.33
CA ARG A 56 16.40 8.30 20.71
C ARG A 56 14.96 8.23 21.23
N THR A 57 13.98 8.65 20.44
CA THR A 57 12.57 8.62 20.87
C THR A 57 12.02 7.21 20.93
N ALA A 58 12.38 6.35 19.97
CA ALA A 58 11.99 4.95 19.98
C ALA A 58 12.56 4.21 21.21
N HIS A 59 13.83 4.46 21.55
CA HIS A 59 14.44 3.92 22.77
C HIS A 59 13.65 4.32 24.02
N ASN A 60 13.26 5.60 24.12
CA ASN A 60 12.49 6.12 25.25
C ASN A 60 11.00 5.69 25.26
N GLY A 61 10.50 5.07 24.19
CA GLY A 61 9.10 4.67 24.09
C GLY A 61 8.15 5.83 23.80
N HIS A 62 8.64 6.86 23.13
CA HIS A 62 7.86 8.04 22.74
C HIS A 62 7.49 7.99 21.25
N ILE A 63 6.25 8.33 20.97
CA ILE A 63 5.66 8.44 19.63
C ILE A 63 5.98 9.83 19.06
N ILE A 64 6.25 9.91 17.76
CA ILE A 64 6.29 11.19 17.02
C ILE A 64 5.31 11.14 15.86
N ASP A 65 4.30 11.99 15.89
CA ASP A 65 3.43 12.26 14.74
C ASP A 65 3.92 13.47 13.96
N ILE A 66 3.67 13.46 12.65
CA ILE A 66 3.98 14.57 11.76
C ILE A 66 2.72 14.97 11.00
N PHE A 67 2.25 16.19 11.26
CA PHE A 67 1.12 16.81 10.60
C PHE A 67 1.62 17.94 9.70
N ALA A 68 1.53 17.76 8.39
CA ALA A 68 1.90 18.74 7.40
C ALA A 68 0.65 19.45 6.86
N GLY A 69 0.68 20.78 6.90
CA GLY A 69 -0.35 21.67 6.35
C GLY A 69 0.30 22.72 5.47
N CYS A 70 0.75 22.32 4.28
CA CYS A 70 1.52 23.16 3.35
C CYS A 70 1.17 22.81 1.90
N LEU A 71 1.18 23.82 1.02
CA LEU A 71 0.98 23.65 -0.41
C LEU A 71 2.20 23.05 -1.14
N ASP A 72 3.35 23.06 -0.49
CA ASP A 72 4.61 22.51 -0.99
C ASP A 72 5.16 21.51 0.03
N GLN A 73 6.30 20.89 -0.29
CA GLN A 73 6.96 19.90 0.54
C GLN A 73 7.45 20.48 1.88
N VAL A 74 7.43 19.66 2.93
CA VAL A 74 7.85 20.05 4.30
C VAL A 74 9.09 19.29 4.80
N GLY A 75 9.57 18.32 4.02
CA GLY A 75 10.66 17.44 4.43
C GLY A 75 10.17 16.16 5.10
N LEU A 76 8.98 15.66 4.76
CA LEU A 76 8.50 14.36 5.23
C LEU A 76 9.46 13.23 4.87
N LEU A 77 10.10 13.28 3.70
CA LEU A 77 11.08 12.26 3.32
C LEU A 77 12.21 12.15 4.36
N GLU A 78 12.79 13.28 4.78
CA GLU A 78 13.87 13.31 5.77
C GLU A 78 13.37 12.95 7.18
N MET A 79 12.14 13.37 7.51
CA MET A 79 11.52 13.14 8.82
C MET A 79 10.85 11.77 8.97
N ARG A 80 10.68 10.99 7.90
CA ARG A 80 9.88 9.75 7.89
C ARG A 80 10.24 8.77 9.00
N SER A 81 11.52 8.70 9.37
CA SER A 81 12.02 7.81 10.41
C SER A 81 11.40 8.10 11.79
N LEU A 82 11.03 9.36 12.07
CA LEU A 82 10.40 9.75 13.33
C LEU A 82 9.07 9.01 13.54
N ALA A 83 8.21 9.01 12.52
CA ALA A 83 6.92 8.32 12.54
C ALA A 83 7.11 6.80 12.37
N ASN A 84 7.87 6.38 11.34
CA ASN A 84 8.05 4.97 10.99
C ASN A 84 8.68 4.15 12.11
N SER A 85 9.64 4.69 12.86
CA SER A 85 10.29 3.96 13.97
C SER A 85 9.48 3.97 15.26
N THR A 86 8.50 4.88 15.40
CA THR A 86 7.76 5.04 16.66
C THR A 86 6.29 4.62 16.56
N GLY A 87 5.77 4.34 15.37
CA GLY A 87 4.34 4.06 15.17
C GLY A 87 3.48 5.32 15.29
N GLY A 88 4.07 6.49 15.01
CA GLY A 88 3.33 7.74 14.91
C GLY A 88 2.65 7.91 13.56
N HIS A 89 1.68 8.81 13.48
CA HIS A 89 0.96 9.12 12.25
C HIS A 89 1.71 10.13 11.39
N MET A 90 1.62 9.96 10.08
CA MET A 90 2.00 10.96 9.10
C MET A 90 0.74 11.44 8.35
N ILE A 91 0.45 12.73 8.41
CA ILE A 91 -0.66 13.34 7.66
C ILE A 91 -0.10 14.44 6.76
N LEU A 92 -0.34 14.32 5.46
CA LEU A 92 0.07 15.28 4.46
C LEU A 92 -1.16 15.99 3.87
N THR A 93 -1.31 17.29 4.14
CA THR A 93 -2.42 18.11 3.65
C THR A 93 -1.93 19.46 3.13
N ASP A 94 -2.70 20.04 2.21
CA ASP A 94 -2.45 21.39 1.66
C ASP A 94 -2.58 22.49 2.72
N SER A 95 -3.40 22.27 3.75
CA SER A 95 -3.69 23.26 4.79
C SER A 95 -4.36 22.63 6.02
N PHE A 96 -4.01 23.15 7.20
CA PHE A 96 -4.68 22.83 8.47
C PHE A 96 -6.14 23.32 8.56
N THR A 97 -6.58 24.17 7.63
CA THR A 97 -7.99 24.61 7.58
C THR A 97 -8.89 23.59 6.86
N SER A 98 -8.31 22.65 6.11
CA SER A 98 -9.05 21.64 5.35
C SER A 98 -9.87 20.71 6.26
N SER A 99 -11.04 20.27 5.76
CA SER A 99 -11.86 19.26 6.44
C SER A 99 -11.10 17.95 6.62
N MET A 100 -10.34 17.55 5.60
CA MET A 100 -9.48 16.36 5.60
C MET A 100 -8.53 16.34 6.80
N TYR A 101 -7.81 17.44 7.04
CA TYR A 101 -6.92 17.53 8.21
C TYR A 101 -7.71 17.48 9.53
N LYS A 102 -8.75 18.33 9.68
CA LYS A 102 -9.48 18.45 10.95
C LYS A 102 -10.11 17.14 11.38
N GLN A 103 -10.74 16.42 10.44
CA GLN A 103 -11.38 15.14 10.72
C GLN A 103 -10.34 14.04 10.97
N SER A 104 -9.25 13.99 10.19
CA SER A 104 -8.18 13.02 10.42
C SER A 104 -7.54 13.22 11.79
N PHE A 105 -7.26 14.47 12.17
CA PHE A 105 -6.69 14.80 13.47
C PHE A 105 -7.62 14.40 14.62
N ALA A 106 -8.94 14.63 14.49
CA ALA A 106 -9.91 14.22 15.49
C ALA A 106 -9.94 12.69 15.69
N ARG A 107 -9.89 11.91 14.61
CA ARG A 107 -9.93 10.43 14.66
C ARG A 107 -8.79 9.78 15.43
N ILE A 108 -7.65 10.48 15.56
CA ILE A 108 -6.54 9.99 16.38
C ILE A 108 -6.98 9.79 17.83
N PHE A 109 -7.96 10.57 18.30
CA PHE A 109 -8.48 10.54 19.65
C PHE A 109 -9.80 9.76 19.78
N ASP A 110 -10.12 8.93 18.78
CA ASP A 110 -11.28 8.04 18.86
C ASP A 110 -11.19 7.13 20.08
N LYS A 111 -12.36 6.79 20.60
CA LYS A 111 -12.52 6.09 21.87
C LYS A 111 -13.27 4.79 21.70
N ASP A 112 -13.01 3.84 22.61
CA ASP A 112 -13.76 2.61 22.74
C ASP A 112 -15.10 2.82 23.47
N ALA A 113 -15.87 1.74 23.62
CA ALA A 113 -17.15 1.75 24.34
C ALA A 113 -17.05 2.13 25.83
N ASN A 114 -15.83 2.15 26.39
CA ASN A 114 -15.55 2.50 27.78
C ASN A 114 -14.92 3.90 27.92
N ASP A 115 -15.00 4.74 26.88
CA ASP A 115 -14.44 6.10 26.82
C ASP A 115 -12.89 6.15 26.92
N ASN A 116 -12.20 5.04 26.67
CA ASN A 116 -10.74 5.01 26.59
C ASN A 116 -10.27 5.27 25.16
N LEU A 117 -9.17 6.00 24.97
CA LEU A 117 -8.58 6.20 23.64
C LEU A 117 -8.19 4.86 23.01
N LEU A 118 -8.41 4.69 21.71
CA LEU A 118 -8.08 3.45 20.99
C LEU A 118 -6.56 3.19 20.91
N MET A 119 -5.73 4.22 21.10
CA MET A 119 -4.27 4.09 21.01
C MET A 119 -3.68 3.34 22.21
N GLY A 120 -2.69 2.49 21.93
CA GLY A 120 -1.82 1.85 22.89
C GLY A 120 -0.39 2.40 22.82
N PHE A 121 0.33 2.33 23.93
CA PHE A 121 1.66 2.92 24.05
C PHE A 121 2.71 1.90 24.49
N ASN A 122 3.97 2.20 24.14
CA ASN A 122 5.17 1.48 24.58
C ASN A 122 5.02 -0.05 24.46
N ALA A 123 4.54 -0.49 23.30
CA ALA A 123 4.29 -1.88 23.01
C ALA A 123 5.61 -2.61 22.70
N SER A 124 5.67 -3.88 23.09
CA SER A 124 6.69 -4.83 22.67
C SER A 124 6.03 -6.07 22.12
N LEU A 125 6.39 -6.44 20.90
CA LEU A 125 6.02 -7.70 20.27
C LEU A 125 7.17 -8.70 20.45
N GLU A 126 6.84 -9.91 20.88
CA GLU A 126 7.72 -11.07 20.84
C GLU A 126 7.05 -12.20 20.06
N VAL A 127 7.83 -12.83 19.18
CA VAL A 127 7.39 -13.95 18.34
C VAL A 127 8.10 -15.22 18.78
N LEU A 128 7.31 -16.21 19.20
CA LEU A 128 7.78 -17.54 19.54
C LEU A 128 7.38 -18.53 18.47
N THR A 129 8.28 -19.42 18.10
CA THR A 129 8.04 -20.45 17.08
C THR A 129 8.47 -21.82 17.57
N THR A 130 7.93 -22.88 16.95
CA THR A 130 8.53 -24.21 17.09
C THR A 130 9.88 -24.28 16.37
N LYS A 131 10.67 -25.34 16.62
CA LYS A 131 12.05 -25.45 16.11
C LYS A 131 12.13 -25.45 14.58
N GLU A 132 11.05 -25.86 13.90
CA GLU A 132 10.94 -25.98 12.44
C GLU A 132 10.74 -24.64 11.73
N LEU A 133 10.36 -23.58 12.46
CA LEU A 133 10.15 -22.25 11.92
C LEU A 133 11.08 -21.26 12.61
N LYS A 134 11.69 -20.38 11.83
CA LYS A 134 12.47 -19.25 12.34
C LYS A 134 11.92 -17.96 11.78
N VAL A 135 11.97 -16.89 12.58
CA VAL A 135 11.56 -15.55 12.17
C VAL A 135 12.75 -14.84 11.51
N THR A 136 12.53 -14.33 10.30
CA THR A 136 13.57 -13.66 9.48
C THR A 136 13.49 -12.15 9.60
N GLY A 137 12.31 -11.63 9.94
CA GLY A 137 12.16 -10.25 10.36
C GLY A 137 10.73 -9.72 10.26
N LEU A 138 10.61 -8.40 10.38
CA LEU A 138 9.35 -7.66 10.38
C LEU A 138 9.45 -6.45 9.45
N ILE A 139 8.41 -6.18 8.66
CA ILE A 139 8.22 -4.93 7.91
C ILE A 139 6.93 -4.25 8.40
N GLY A 140 7.09 -3.03 8.88
CA GLY A 140 6.05 -2.21 9.50
C GLY A 140 6.66 -1.16 10.44
N HIS A 141 5.82 -0.42 11.16
CA HIS A 141 6.27 0.66 12.04
C HIS A 141 6.78 0.16 13.40
N ALA A 142 8.06 -0.21 13.46
CA ALA A 142 8.68 -0.76 14.66
C ALA A 142 10.20 -0.52 14.69
N VAL A 143 10.83 -0.86 15.82
CA VAL A 143 12.29 -0.98 15.95
C VAL A 143 12.69 -2.32 16.55
N SER A 144 13.84 -2.85 16.14
CA SER A 144 14.40 -4.08 16.71
C SER A 144 14.74 -3.92 18.19
N MET A 145 14.37 -4.89 19.00
CA MET A 145 14.85 -5.02 20.39
C MET A 145 16.15 -5.82 20.50
N ASN A 146 16.71 -6.27 19.37
CA ASN A 146 17.93 -7.07 19.28
C ASN A 146 17.92 -8.32 20.18
N LYS A 147 16.74 -8.92 20.37
CA LYS A 147 16.57 -10.13 21.18
C LYS A 147 16.98 -11.34 20.34
N LYS A 148 18.14 -11.90 20.66
CA LYS A 148 18.61 -13.17 20.08
C LYS A 148 17.94 -14.34 20.78
N SER A 149 17.49 -15.32 20.01
CA SER A 149 16.90 -16.55 20.53
C SER A 149 17.04 -17.66 19.49
N ALA A 150 16.71 -18.89 19.90
CA ALA A 150 16.63 -20.01 18.96
C ALA A 150 15.55 -19.83 17.88
N ASN A 151 14.66 -18.85 18.01
CA ASN A 151 13.60 -18.58 17.03
C ASN A 151 14.07 -17.69 15.89
N VAL A 152 15.23 -17.03 16.00
CA VAL A 152 15.74 -16.12 14.97
C VAL A 152 16.36 -16.91 13.82
N GLY A 153 16.00 -16.56 12.59
CA GLY A 153 16.51 -17.17 11.36
C GLY A 153 17.88 -16.66 10.94
N GLU A 154 18.48 -17.35 9.99
CA GLU A 154 19.75 -16.93 9.38
C GLU A 154 19.53 -15.90 8.26
N THR A 155 18.41 -16.00 7.54
CA THR A 155 18.05 -14.99 6.53
C THR A 155 17.38 -13.78 7.17
N GLU A 156 17.65 -12.60 6.60
CA GLU A 156 17.10 -11.33 7.07
C GLU A 156 16.10 -10.76 6.07
N CYS A 157 14.91 -10.40 6.56
CA CYS A 157 13.87 -9.73 5.79
C CYS A 157 13.30 -8.54 6.58
N GLY A 158 13.49 -7.32 6.09
CA GLY A 158 13.05 -6.12 6.80
C GLY A 158 13.89 -5.86 8.06
N ILE A 159 13.23 -5.57 9.17
CA ILE A 159 13.83 -5.40 10.49
C ILE A 159 14.07 -6.80 11.09
N GLY A 160 15.16 -7.45 10.67
CA GLY A 160 15.48 -8.82 11.05
C GLY A 160 16.41 -8.95 12.26
N ASN A 161 17.12 -10.07 12.33
CA ASN A 161 18.13 -10.35 13.35
C ASN A 161 17.61 -10.33 14.81
N THR A 162 16.31 -10.47 15.02
CA THR A 162 15.64 -10.42 16.32
C THR A 162 14.34 -11.24 16.26
N CYS A 163 13.85 -11.70 17.41
CA CYS A 163 12.48 -12.22 17.55
C CYS A 163 11.57 -11.28 18.34
N SER A 164 12.03 -10.05 18.58
CA SER A 164 11.28 -9.05 19.33
C SER A 164 11.48 -7.64 18.78
N TRP A 165 10.40 -6.88 18.76
CA TRP A 165 10.31 -5.52 18.27
C TRP A 165 9.58 -4.63 19.28
N LYS A 166 9.89 -3.34 19.25
CA LYS A 166 9.20 -2.31 20.01
C LYS A 166 8.42 -1.42 19.06
N MET A 167 7.19 -1.10 19.46
CA MET A 167 6.29 -0.17 18.78
C MET A 167 5.85 0.87 19.81
N CYS A 168 6.28 2.12 19.66
CA CYS A 168 6.03 3.12 20.70
C CYS A 168 4.55 3.52 20.74
N GLY A 169 3.89 3.50 19.59
CA GLY A 169 2.46 3.66 19.42
C GLY A 169 1.90 2.50 18.61
N ILE A 170 0.74 2.02 19.02
CA ILE A 170 -0.09 1.06 18.28
C ILE A 170 -1.55 1.50 18.34
N ASN A 171 -2.35 1.06 17.39
CA ASN A 171 -3.81 1.23 17.37
C ASN A 171 -4.45 -0.04 16.77
N PRO A 172 -5.79 -0.17 16.77
CA PRO A 172 -6.45 -1.37 16.25
C PRO A 172 -6.16 -1.68 14.77
N SER A 173 -5.82 -0.69 13.94
CA SER A 173 -5.47 -0.88 12.52
C SER A 173 -3.98 -1.20 12.28
N SER A 174 -3.12 -1.10 13.30
CA SER A 174 -1.68 -1.31 13.17
C SER A 174 -1.35 -2.74 12.74
N SER A 175 -0.87 -2.90 11.50
CA SER A 175 -0.62 -4.20 10.87
C SER A 175 0.84 -4.39 10.49
N TYR A 176 1.42 -5.53 10.86
CA TYR A 176 2.86 -5.83 10.68
C TYR A 176 3.06 -7.08 9.82
N GLY A 177 3.96 -6.99 8.83
CA GLY A 177 4.35 -8.12 7.99
C GLY A 177 5.49 -8.87 8.67
N ILE A 178 5.25 -10.11 9.09
CA ILE A 178 6.24 -10.93 9.80
C ILE A 178 6.62 -12.10 8.89
N TYR A 179 7.92 -12.23 8.64
CA TYR A 179 8.46 -13.17 7.67
C TYR A 179 9.17 -14.32 8.39
N PHE A 180 9.02 -15.51 7.83
CA PHE A 180 9.53 -16.75 8.40
C PHE A 180 10.32 -17.54 7.36
N GLU A 181 11.24 -18.36 7.85
CA GLU A 181 11.91 -19.40 7.09
C GLU A 181 11.69 -20.77 7.74
N ILE A 182 11.74 -21.82 6.93
CA ILE A 182 11.67 -23.19 7.40
C ILE A 182 13.08 -23.64 7.77
N ALA A 183 13.27 -24.06 9.02
CA ALA A 183 14.56 -24.54 9.51
C ALA A 183 14.95 -25.88 8.86
N GLY A 184 16.25 -26.10 8.60
CA GLY A 184 16.79 -27.41 8.24
C GLY A 184 16.65 -27.82 6.77
N GLN A 185 16.40 -26.88 5.83
CA GLN A 185 16.31 -27.19 4.40
C GLN A 185 17.63 -27.64 3.72
N GLY A 186 18.76 -27.74 4.45
CA GLY A 186 20.08 -28.06 3.91
C GLY A 186 20.78 -29.31 4.47
N GLY A 187 20.14 -30.08 5.36
CA GLY A 187 20.73 -31.29 5.98
C GLY A 187 20.12 -32.60 5.47
N PRO A 188 20.76 -33.78 5.71
CA PRO A 188 20.13 -35.07 5.41
C PRO A 188 18.78 -35.15 6.12
N SER A 189 17.73 -35.35 5.34
CA SER A 189 16.33 -35.29 5.75
C SER A 189 15.99 -36.42 6.71
N ASN A 190 16.16 -36.18 8.01
CA ASN A 190 15.48 -36.97 9.04
C ASN A 190 14.00 -36.57 9.04
N VAL A 191 13.23 -37.16 8.12
CA VAL A 191 11.77 -37.04 8.09
C VAL A 191 11.24 -37.64 9.39
N GLN A 192 11.00 -36.78 10.40
CA GLN A 192 10.33 -37.22 11.63
C GLN A 192 8.94 -37.74 11.25
N GLN A 193 8.72 -39.05 11.41
CA GLN A 193 7.43 -39.68 11.12
C GLN A 193 6.33 -39.09 12.02
N GLY A 194 5.40 -38.35 11.43
CA GLY A 194 4.23 -37.76 12.09
C GLY A 194 3.87 -36.40 11.50
N PRO A 195 2.61 -35.94 11.65
CA PRO A 195 2.20 -34.61 11.20
C PRO A 195 2.94 -33.53 12.00
N GLN A 196 3.93 -32.90 11.38
CA GLN A 196 4.66 -31.76 11.96
C GLN A 196 3.79 -30.51 11.87
N LYS A 197 3.64 -29.79 12.98
CA LYS A 197 2.93 -28.52 13.03
C LYS A 197 3.89 -27.41 13.39
N GLY A 198 3.97 -26.39 12.54
CA GLY A 198 4.60 -25.12 12.88
C GLY A 198 3.64 -24.32 13.74
N LEU A 199 4.04 -24.02 14.99
CA LEU A 199 3.29 -23.10 15.84
C LEU A 199 4.01 -21.75 15.85
N MET A 200 3.22 -20.68 15.79
CA MET A 200 3.66 -19.31 15.96
C MET A 200 2.81 -18.68 17.06
N GLN A 201 3.46 -18.09 18.05
CA GLN A 201 2.81 -17.35 19.13
C GLN A 201 3.31 -15.91 19.13
N PHE A 202 2.37 -14.97 19.09
CA PHE A 202 2.61 -13.53 19.09
C PHE A 202 2.20 -12.98 20.44
N LEU A 203 3.17 -12.40 21.16
CA LEU A 203 3.01 -11.82 22.48
C LEU A 203 3.18 -10.30 22.35
N THR A 204 2.07 -9.56 22.42
CA THR A 204 2.11 -8.08 22.38
C THR A 204 1.80 -7.53 23.76
N TYR A 205 2.83 -7.07 24.46
CA TYR A 205 2.68 -6.38 25.74
C TYR A 205 2.65 -4.87 25.51
N TYR A 206 1.66 -4.16 26.04
CA TYR A 206 1.52 -2.72 25.80
C TYR A 206 0.82 -2.00 26.97
N GLN A 207 1.04 -0.70 27.06
CA GLN A 207 0.31 0.19 27.95
C GLN A 207 -1.00 0.62 27.27
N HIS A 208 -2.14 0.21 27.82
CA HIS A 208 -3.46 0.66 27.40
C HIS A 208 -3.67 2.13 27.81
N SER A 209 -4.52 2.85 27.08
CA SER A 209 -4.83 4.27 27.35
C SER A 209 -5.46 4.50 28.73
N SER A 210 -6.10 3.49 29.32
CA SER A 210 -6.59 3.52 30.71
C SER A 210 -5.46 3.54 31.77
N GLY A 211 -4.20 3.35 31.36
CA GLY A 211 -3.03 3.25 32.23
C GLY A 211 -2.68 1.82 32.67
N GLN A 212 -3.54 0.84 32.35
CA GLN A 212 -3.26 -0.57 32.62
C GLN A 212 -2.28 -1.16 31.60
N PHE A 213 -1.57 -2.22 32.00
CA PHE A 213 -0.70 -2.97 31.11
C PHE A 213 -1.41 -4.24 30.66
N HIS A 214 -1.47 -4.44 29.34
CA HIS A 214 -2.13 -5.58 28.72
C HIS A 214 -1.12 -6.49 28.04
N LEU A 215 -1.38 -7.79 28.05
CA LEU A 215 -0.69 -8.78 27.23
C LEU A 215 -1.71 -9.41 26.27
N ARG A 216 -1.59 -9.11 24.99
CA ARG A 216 -2.34 -9.78 23.93
C ARG A 216 -1.55 -10.99 23.44
N VAL A 217 -2.17 -12.16 23.46
CA VAL A 217 -1.55 -13.42 23.03
C VAL A 217 -2.37 -14.01 21.88
N THR A 218 -1.71 -14.23 20.74
CA THR A 218 -2.31 -14.92 19.59
C THR A 218 -1.45 -16.13 19.26
N THR A 219 -2.02 -17.33 19.28
CA THR A 219 -1.31 -18.56 18.90
C THR A 219 -1.96 -19.15 17.66
N VAL A 220 -1.17 -19.39 16.62
CA VAL A 220 -1.63 -20.00 15.37
C VAL A 220 -0.78 -21.22 15.07
N GLY A 221 -1.43 -22.29 14.59
CA GLY A 221 -0.77 -23.48 14.09
C GLY A 221 -0.99 -23.63 12.60
N ARG A 222 0.03 -24.09 11.89
CA ARG A 222 -0.05 -24.51 10.48
C ARG A 222 0.59 -25.89 10.34
N ASN A 223 0.01 -26.71 9.48
CA ASN A 223 0.63 -27.98 9.13
C ASN A 223 1.89 -27.68 8.31
N MET A 224 3.01 -28.28 8.68
CA MET A 224 4.20 -28.25 7.83
C MET A 224 3.93 -29.16 6.63
N SER A 225 4.31 -28.71 5.44
CA SER A 225 4.12 -29.50 4.22
C SER A 225 4.86 -30.82 4.28
N GLY A 226 4.33 -31.83 3.59
CA GLY A 226 4.99 -33.11 3.36
C GLY A 226 6.20 -33.02 2.40
N PRO A 227 6.56 -34.11 1.69
CA PRO A 227 7.63 -34.08 0.71
C PRO A 227 7.38 -33.05 -0.41
N SER A 228 8.44 -32.70 -1.15
CA SER A 228 8.38 -31.78 -2.28
C SER A 228 7.24 -32.14 -3.26
N GLY A 229 6.42 -31.15 -3.61
CA GLY A 229 5.28 -31.34 -4.53
C GLY A 229 3.93 -31.61 -3.84
N ASP A 230 3.85 -31.50 -2.51
CA ASP A 230 2.59 -31.58 -1.77
C ASP A 230 1.55 -30.56 -2.29
N PRO A 231 0.42 -31.02 -2.87
CA PRO A 231 -0.63 -30.14 -3.40
C PRO A 231 -1.23 -29.21 -2.34
N ALA A 232 -1.17 -29.58 -1.06
CA ALA A 232 -1.68 -28.76 0.04
C ALA A 232 -0.97 -27.40 0.14
N ILE A 233 0.29 -27.30 -0.33
CA ILE A 233 1.01 -26.03 -0.37
C ILE A 233 0.34 -25.07 -1.35
N ALA A 234 0.07 -25.52 -2.58
CA ALA A 234 -0.59 -24.69 -3.57
C ALA A 234 -1.97 -24.28 -3.06
N GLN A 235 -2.78 -25.24 -2.62
CA GLN A 235 -4.16 -25.01 -2.14
C GLN A 235 -4.27 -24.06 -0.94
N SER A 236 -3.22 -23.93 -0.13
CA SER A 236 -3.18 -23.02 1.02
C SER A 236 -2.60 -21.63 0.70
N PHE A 237 -2.26 -21.36 -0.56
CA PHE A 237 -1.76 -20.07 -1.00
C PHE A 237 -2.86 -19.00 -0.94
N ASP A 238 -2.60 -17.96 -0.17
CA ASP A 238 -3.42 -16.76 -0.07
C ASP A 238 -2.78 -15.66 -0.95
N GLN A 239 -3.32 -15.48 -2.17
CA GLN A 239 -2.79 -14.49 -3.12
C GLN A 239 -2.91 -13.05 -2.64
N GLU A 240 -3.91 -12.73 -1.82
CA GLU A 240 -4.16 -11.39 -1.32
C GLU A 240 -3.12 -11.01 -0.27
N ALA A 241 -2.95 -11.86 0.75
CA ALA A 241 -1.92 -11.69 1.77
C ALA A 241 -0.52 -11.74 1.16
N ALA A 242 -0.28 -12.63 0.19
CA ALA A 242 1.00 -12.70 -0.52
C ALA A 242 1.31 -11.42 -1.31
N ALA A 243 0.32 -10.85 -2.01
CA ALA A 243 0.50 -9.60 -2.73
C ALA A 243 0.91 -8.47 -1.78
N VAL A 244 0.21 -8.30 -0.66
CA VAL A 244 0.52 -7.25 0.33
C VAL A 244 1.90 -7.45 0.97
N LEU A 245 2.23 -8.68 1.38
CA LEU A 245 3.54 -8.99 1.96
C LEU A 245 4.69 -8.76 0.95
N MET A 246 4.45 -9.05 -0.34
CA MET A 246 5.41 -8.78 -1.41
C MET A 246 5.54 -7.30 -1.72
N SER A 247 4.45 -6.53 -1.69
CA SER A 247 4.47 -5.08 -1.78
C SER A 247 5.28 -4.44 -0.67
N ARG A 248 5.12 -4.92 0.57
CA ARG A 248 5.93 -4.46 1.72
C ARG A 248 7.43 -4.73 1.52
N ILE A 249 7.81 -5.91 1.01
CA ILE A 249 9.20 -6.21 0.66
C ILE A 249 9.71 -5.29 -0.46
N ALA A 250 8.92 -5.10 -1.52
CA ALA A 250 9.29 -4.26 -2.66
C ALA A 250 9.50 -2.80 -2.23
N VAL A 251 8.60 -2.25 -1.43
CA VAL A 251 8.71 -0.89 -0.87
C VAL A 251 9.91 -0.76 0.04
N PHE A 252 10.15 -1.74 0.93
CA PHE A 252 11.32 -1.76 1.79
C PHE A 252 12.63 -1.79 0.98
N LYS A 253 12.69 -2.60 -0.09
CA LYS A 253 13.83 -2.60 -1.02
C LYS A 253 14.01 -1.26 -1.72
N ALA A 254 12.92 -0.64 -2.16
CA ALA A 254 12.93 0.67 -2.83
C ALA A 254 13.33 1.85 -1.92
N GLU A 255 13.64 1.63 -0.63
CA GLU A 255 14.28 2.64 0.21
C GLU A 255 15.81 2.66 0.06
N VAL A 256 16.40 1.58 -0.47
CA VAL A 256 17.85 1.38 -0.58
C VAL A 256 18.29 1.15 -2.02
N ASP A 257 17.56 0.30 -2.74
CA ASP A 257 17.83 -0.11 -4.11
C ASP A 257 17.19 0.85 -5.12
N ASP A 258 17.74 0.91 -6.33
CA ASP A 258 17.20 1.70 -7.44
C ASP A 258 15.86 1.12 -7.96
N GLY A 259 14.95 1.99 -8.37
CA GLY A 259 13.59 1.64 -8.78
C GLY A 259 13.53 0.55 -9.86
N PRO A 260 14.28 0.65 -10.98
CA PRO A 260 14.32 -0.37 -12.02
C PRO A 260 14.77 -1.75 -11.52
N ASP A 261 15.67 -1.82 -10.54
CA ASP A 261 16.14 -3.09 -10.00
C ASP A 261 15.10 -3.75 -9.09
N VAL A 262 14.37 -2.96 -8.31
CA VAL A 262 13.22 -3.44 -7.54
C VAL A 262 12.13 -3.99 -8.46
N LEU A 263 11.82 -3.29 -9.57
CA LEU A 263 10.83 -3.75 -10.54
C LEU A 263 11.23 -5.07 -11.20
N ARG A 264 12.50 -5.19 -11.63
CA ARG A 264 13.05 -6.45 -12.14
C ARG A 264 13.00 -7.57 -11.11
N TRP A 265 13.22 -7.25 -9.83
CA TRP A 265 13.10 -8.22 -8.75
C TRP A 265 11.67 -8.72 -8.59
N VAL A 266 10.67 -7.82 -8.59
CA VAL A 266 9.24 -8.18 -8.55
C VAL A 266 8.88 -9.07 -9.74
N ASP A 267 9.25 -8.67 -10.96
CA ASP A 267 8.99 -9.43 -12.18
C ASP A 267 9.62 -10.85 -12.11
N ARG A 268 10.86 -10.96 -11.63
CA ARG A 268 11.54 -12.26 -11.44
C ARG A 268 10.83 -13.14 -10.40
N MET A 269 10.33 -12.56 -9.30
CA MET A 269 9.61 -13.33 -8.28
C MET A 269 8.27 -13.83 -8.82
N LEU A 270 7.56 -13.00 -9.59
CA LEU A 270 6.32 -13.39 -10.26
C LEU A 270 6.55 -14.52 -11.28
N ILE A 271 7.56 -14.40 -12.15
CA ILE A 271 7.90 -15.44 -13.13
C ILE A 271 8.22 -16.75 -12.41
N ARG A 272 9.02 -16.72 -11.34
CA ARG A 272 9.34 -17.92 -10.55
C ARG A 272 8.11 -18.58 -9.92
N LEU A 273 7.17 -17.79 -9.43
CA LEU A 273 5.91 -18.30 -8.89
C LEU A 273 5.10 -18.99 -9.98
N CYS A 274 4.90 -18.32 -11.11
CA CYS A 274 4.14 -18.86 -12.24
C CYS A 274 4.81 -20.11 -12.84
N SER A 275 6.12 -20.12 -13.05
CA SER A 275 6.83 -21.31 -13.53
C SER A 275 6.74 -22.50 -12.58
N ARG A 276 6.51 -22.27 -11.28
CA ARG A 276 6.42 -23.34 -10.28
C ARG A 276 5.00 -23.87 -10.09
N PHE A 277 4.00 -23.00 -10.16
CA PHE A 277 2.61 -23.32 -9.77
C PHE A 277 1.59 -23.26 -10.91
N ALA A 278 1.96 -22.78 -12.09
CA ALA A 278 1.09 -22.86 -13.26
C ALA A 278 1.18 -24.23 -13.94
N GLU A 279 0.09 -24.64 -14.56
CA GLU A 279 0.06 -25.77 -15.49
C GLU A 279 0.35 -25.27 -16.91
N TYR A 280 1.32 -25.88 -17.59
CA TYR A 280 1.65 -25.55 -18.97
C TYR A 280 2.42 -26.68 -19.65
N ARG A 281 2.40 -26.66 -20.99
CA ARG A 281 3.32 -27.39 -21.84
C ARG A 281 4.52 -26.48 -22.11
N LYS A 282 5.72 -27.07 -22.04
CA LYS A 282 6.97 -26.34 -22.27
C LYS A 282 6.94 -25.68 -23.65
N ASP A 283 7.38 -24.43 -23.69
CA ASP A 283 7.47 -23.60 -24.91
C ASP A 283 6.10 -23.33 -25.61
N ASP A 284 4.96 -23.58 -24.95
CA ASP A 284 3.62 -23.30 -25.45
C ASP A 284 2.84 -22.35 -24.51
N PRO A 285 2.90 -21.03 -24.73
CA PRO A 285 2.23 -20.04 -23.88
C PRO A 285 0.70 -20.20 -23.84
N SER A 286 0.09 -20.77 -24.90
CA SER A 286 -1.37 -20.91 -24.99
C SER A 286 -1.93 -21.93 -23.98
N SER A 287 -1.07 -22.84 -23.53
CA SER A 287 -1.38 -23.87 -22.55
C SER A 287 -1.34 -23.39 -21.10
N PHE A 288 -0.84 -22.18 -20.83
CA PHE A 288 -0.65 -21.65 -19.47
C PHE A 288 -1.96 -21.49 -18.72
N ARG A 289 -2.09 -22.12 -17.55
CA ARG A 289 -3.25 -22.01 -16.66
C ARG A 289 -2.80 -21.87 -15.21
N LEU A 290 -3.48 -21.01 -14.46
CA LEU A 290 -3.33 -20.84 -13.02
C LEU A 290 -4.57 -21.35 -12.30
N GLU A 291 -4.38 -21.96 -11.13
CA GLU A 291 -5.48 -22.28 -10.22
C GLU A 291 -6.10 -21.00 -9.62
N LYS A 292 -7.36 -21.07 -9.16
CA LYS A 292 -8.17 -19.92 -8.71
C LYS A 292 -7.53 -19.08 -7.59
N ASN A 293 -6.79 -19.74 -6.71
CA ASN A 293 -6.00 -19.16 -5.63
C ASN A 293 -4.76 -18.38 -6.11
N PHE A 294 -4.37 -18.48 -7.39
CA PHE A 294 -3.25 -17.75 -7.99
C PHE A 294 -3.66 -16.77 -9.10
N THR A 295 -4.89 -16.82 -9.61
CA THR A 295 -5.28 -16.08 -10.82
C THR A 295 -5.20 -14.56 -10.68
N LEU A 296 -5.41 -14.01 -9.49
CA LEU A 296 -5.35 -12.56 -9.25
C LEU A 296 -3.92 -12.08 -8.94
N TYR A 297 -3.04 -12.96 -8.49
CA TYR A 297 -1.68 -12.57 -8.10
C TYR A 297 -0.89 -11.84 -9.21
N PRO A 298 -0.88 -12.30 -10.49
CA PRO A 298 -0.26 -11.55 -11.58
C PRO A 298 -0.87 -10.16 -11.78
N GLN A 299 -2.19 -10.01 -11.59
CA GLN A 299 -2.88 -8.72 -11.70
C GLN A 299 -2.45 -7.77 -10.58
N PHE A 300 -2.35 -8.25 -9.34
CA PHE A 300 -1.82 -7.44 -8.23
C PHE A 300 -0.39 -6.99 -8.51
N MET A 301 0.48 -7.87 -9.02
CA MET A 301 1.85 -7.50 -9.36
C MET A 301 1.93 -6.50 -10.51
N PHE A 302 1.02 -6.58 -11.49
CA PHE A 302 0.89 -5.60 -12.57
C PHE A 302 0.52 -4.20 -12.06
N HIS A 303 -0.42 -4.11 -11.11
CA HIS A 303 -0.78 -2.82 -10.53
C HIS A 303 0.31 -2.31 -9.56
N LEU A 304 0.90 -3.18 -8.75
CA LEU A 304 2.01 -2.83 -7.84
C LEU A 304 3.18 -2.18 -8.58
N ARG A 305 3.65 -2.79 -9.68
CA ARG A 305 4.81 -2.30 -10.46
C ARG A 305 4.57 -0.94 -11.13
N ARG A 306 3.31 -0.52 -11.29
CA ARG A 306 2.90 0.79 -11.84
C ARG A 306 2.41 1.76 -10.77
N SER A 307 2.25 1.29 -9.53
CA SER A 307 1.78 2.10 -8.42
C SER A 307 2.78 3.18 -8.03
N GLN A 308 2.28 4.24 -7.39
CA GLN A 308 3.08 5.33 -6.83
C GLN A 308 4.05 4.91 -5.71
N PHE A 309 3.98 3.66 -5.25
CA PHE A 309 4.92 3.09 -4.30
C PHE A 309 6.28 2.81 -4.95
N LEU A 310 6.29 2.39 -6.23
CA LEU A 310 7.49 1.99 -6.98
C LEU A 310 7.80 2.95 -8.14
N GLN A 311 6.77 3.46 -8.83
CA GLN A 311 6.91 4.47 -9.88
C GLN A 311 6.67 5.85 -9.30
N VAL A 312 7.76 6.52 -8.93
CA VAL A 312 7.70 7.81 -8.21
C VAL A 312 7.59 9.03 -9.14
N PHE A 313 7.53 8.82 -10.46
CA PHE A 313 7.28 9.88 -11.42
C PHE A 313 5.94 10.58 -11.12
N ASN A 314 5.87 11.90 -11.34
CA ASN A 314 4.74 12.77 -10.96
C ASN A 314 4.38 12.80 -9.45
N ASN A 315 5.22 12.24 -8.58
CA ASN A 315 5.09 12.40 -7.14
C ASN A 315 6.29 13.17 -6.61
N SER A 316 6.06 13.96 -5.56
CA SER A 316 7.13 14.53 -4.77
C SER A 316 7.75 13.50 -3.83
N PRO A 317 9.02 13.70 -3.42
CA PRO A 317 9.65 12.91 -2.36
C PRO A 317 8.79 12.75 -1.09
N ASP A 318 8.10 13.81 -0.65
CA ASP A 318 7.25 13.78 0.54
C ASP A 318 5.97 12.96 0.35
N GLU A 319 5.32 13.05 -0.82
CA GLU A 319 4.16 12.20 -1.15
C GLU A 319 4.54 10.73 -1.18
N THR A 320 5.67 10.38 -1.81
CA THR A 320 6.15 8.99 -1.82
C THR A 320 6.42 8.49 -0.40
N ALA A 321 7.04 9.30 0.46
CA ALA A 321 7.27 8.93 1.86
C ALA A 321 5.96 8.71 2.62
N PHE A 322 4.95 9.56 2.38
CA PHE A 322 3.62 9.43 2.96
C PHE A 322 2.89 8.16 2.49
N TYR A 323 2.85 7.88 1.19
CA TYR A 323 2.19 6.67 0.68
C TYR A 323 2.84 5.41 1.25
N ARG A 324 4.18 5.33 1.23
CA ARG A 324 4.92 4.18 1.78
C ARG A 324 4.75 4.03 3.29
N HIS A 325 4.58 5.13 4.02
CA HIS A 325 4.24 5.10 5.44
C HIS A 325 2.90 4.39 5.65
N VAL A 326 1.85 4.87 4.99
CA VAL A 326 0.48 4.33 5.15
C VAL A 326 0.38 2.85 4.77
N LEU A 327 1.00 2.41 3.66
CA LEU A 327 1.01 0.99 3.25
C LEU A 327 1.60 0.05 4.33
N ASN A 328 2.58 0.54 5.09
CA ASN A 328 3.23 -0.24 6.14
C ASN A 328 2.48 -0.22 7.48
N HIS A 329 1.42 0.59 7.58
CA HIS A 329 0.51 0.64 8.72
C HIS A 329 -0.74 -0.23 8.49
N GLU A 330 -1.30 -0.18 7.28
CA GLU A 330 -2.62 -0.72 6.95
C GLU A 330 -2.70 -2.24 6.82
N ASP A 331 -3.90 -2.78 6.98
CA ASP A 331 -4.20 -4.21 6.89
C ASP A 331 -4.20 -4.74 5.43
N VAL A 332 -4.54 -6.02 5.25
CA VAL A 332 -4.56 -6.64 3.91
C VAL A 332 -5.59 -5.97 3.01
N SER A 333 -6.81 -5.71 3.50
CA SER A 333 -7.90 -5.18 2.69
C SER A 333 -7.58 -3.78 2.16
N ASN A 334 -7.17 -2.87 3.05
CA ASN A 334 -6.81 -1.51 2.68
C ASN A 334 -5.55 -1.48 1.81
N SER A 335 -4.57 -2.33 2.08
CA SER A 335 -3.37 -2.45 1.25
C SER A 335 -3.68 -2.92 -0.17
N LEU A 336 -4.65 -3.82 -0.36
CA LEU A 336 -5.07 -4.24 -1.71
C LEU A 336 -5.69 -3.09 -2.48
N VAL A 337 -6.57 -2.30 -1.86
CA VAL A 337 -7.17 -1.10 -2.50
C VAL A 337 -6.09 -0.09 -2.91
N MET A 338 -5.04 0.05 -2.09
CA MET A 338 -3.88 0.89 -2.45
C MET A 338 -3.09 0.37 -3.65
N ILE A 339 -2.95 -0.96 -3.77
CA ILE A 339 -2.20 -1.61 -4.85
C ILE A 339 -3.02 -1.60 -6.15
N GLN A 340 -4.25 -2.10 -6.06
CA GLN A 340 -5.23 -2.17 -7.14
C GLN A 340 -6.50 -1.44 -6.70
N PRO A 341 -6.67 -0.17 -7.12
CA PRO A 341 -7.87 0.61 -6.88
C PRO A 341 -9.15 -0.11 -7.31
N THR A 342 -10.24 0.12 -6.60
CA THR A 342 -11.58 -0.35 -6.97
C THR A 342 -12.27 0.69 -7.86
N LEU A 343 -13.11 0.21 -8.77
CA LEU A 343 -13.87 1.04 -9.68
C LEU A 343 -15.28 0.48 -9.79
N ASP A 344 -16.26 1.27 -9.36
CA ASP A 344 -17.67 0.91 -9.39
C ASP A 344 -18.41 1.78 -10.40
N SER A 345 -19.28 1.16 -11.20
CA SER A 345 -20.09 1.83 -12.22
C SER A 345 -21.54 1.90 -11.81
N TYR A 346 -22.15 3.06 -12.03
CA TYR A 346 -23.55 3.35 -11.78
C TYR A 346 -24.19 3.70 -13.13
N SER A 347 -25.23 2.95 -13.50
CA SER A 347 -25.96 3.11 -14.76
C SER A 347 -27.45 2.85 -14.56
N PHE A 348 -28.28 3.27 -15.50
CA PHE A 348 -29.72 3.00 -15.44
C PHE A 348 -30.10 1.54 -15.77
N GLU A 349 -29.14 0.74 -16.23
CA GLU A 349 -29.39 -0.65 -16.64
C GLU A 349 -29.44 -1.62 -15.44
N HIS A 350 -28.80 -1.25 -14.34
CA HIS A 350 -28.67 -2.07 -13.14
C HIS A 350 -29.02 -1.25 -11.90
N GLU A 351 -29.65 -1.91 -10.93
CA GLU A 351 -29.91 -1.30 -9.63
C GLU A 351 -28.63 -1.38 -8.78
N GLY A 352 -28.21 -0.25 -8.22
CA GLY A 352 -26.99 -0.14 -7.42
C GLY A 352 -25.71 -0.10 -8.25
N SER A 353 -24.58 -0.14 -7.54
CA SER A 353 -23.25 -0.13 -8.15
C SER A 353 -22.84 -1.51 -8.67
N GLN A 354 -22.04 -1.53 -9.74
CA GLN A 354 -21.43 -2.75 -10.27
C GLN A 354 -19.91 -2.60 -10.36
N PRO A 355 -19.13 -3.52 -9.77
CA PRO A 355 -17.68 -3.53 -9.93
C PRO A 355 -17.30 -3.70 -11.40
N VAL A 356 -16.49 -2.79 -11.91
CA VAL A 356 -15.97 -2.81 -13.28
C VAL A 356 -14.45 -2.93 -13.28
N LEU A 357 -13.88 -3.38 -14.40
CA LEU A 357 -12.43 -3.46 -14.53
C LEU A 357 -11.81 -2.06 -14.44
N LEU A 358 -10.65 -1.96 -13.80
CA LEU A 358 -9.84 -0.73 -13.76
C LEU A 358 -9.16 -0.50 -15.11
N ASP A 359 -9.96 -0.22 -16.14
CA ASP A 359 -9.58 -0.20 -17.55
C ASP A 359 -10.23 0.98 -18.28
N SER A 360 -9.59 1.45 -19.36
CA SER A 360 -10.13 2.52 -20.21
C SER A 360 -11.49 2.21 -20.81
N THR A 361 -11.78 0.93 -21.05
CA THR A 361 -13.06 0.45 -21.60
C THR A 361 -14.25 0.61 -20.64
N SER A 362 -13.99 0.79 -19.34
CA SER A 362 -15.02 1.04 -18.32
C SER A 362 -15.52 2.49 -18.31
N ILE A 363 -14.83 3.41 -18.98
CA ILE A 363 -15.31 4.78 -19.16
C ILE A 363 -16.38 4.79 -20.25
N GLN A 364 -17.61 5.12 -19.85
CA GLN A 364 -18.75 5.25 -20.76
C GLN A 364 -19.46 6.59 -20.53
N ASP A 365 -20.11 7.11 -21.58
CA ASP A 365 -20.74 8.44 -21.52
C ASP A 365 -21.97 8.49 -20.61
N GLN A 366 -22.67 7.35 -20.49
CA GLN A 366 -23.93 7.20 -19.76
C GLN A 366 -23.74 6.49 -18.41
N THR A 367 -22.55 6.56 -17.83
CA THR A 367 -22.29 6.01 -16.49
C THR A 367 -21.65 7.04 -15.57
N ILE A 368 -21.81 6.82 -14.28
CA ILE A 368 -21.03 7.49 -13.24
C ILE A 368 -20.08 6.44 -12.66
N LEU A 369 -18.82 6.80 -12.45
CA LEU A 369 -17.83 5.92 -11.87
C LEU A 369 -17.43 6.42 -10.49
N LEU A 370 -17.36 5.51 -9.51
CA LEU A 370 -16.73 5.74 -8.21
C LEU A 370 -15.38 5.01 -8.20
N LEU A 371 -14.29 5.79 -8.26
CA LEU A 371 -12.93 5.28 -8.12
C LEU A 371 -12.49 5.45 -6.68
N ASP A 372 -11.96 4.38 -6.13
CA ASP A 372 -11.37 4.37 -4.81
C ASP A 372 -9.93 3.83 -4.87
N THR A 373 -8.98 4.71 -4.51
CA THR A 373 -7.54 4.46 -4.53
C THR A 373 -6.92 4.34 -3.13
N PHE A 374 -7.73 4.15 -2.09
CA PHE A 374 -7.39 4.39 -0.68
C PHE A 374 -7.17 5.88 -0.35
N PHE A 375 -6.27 6.56 -1.07
CA PHE A 375 -5.84 7.95 -0.82
C PHE A 375 -6.77 9.00 -1.44
N HIS A 376 -7.46 8.64 -2.51
CA HIS A 376 -8.43 9.49 -3.21
C HIS A 376 -9.72 8.70 -3.43
N ILE A 377 -10.84 9.37 -3.16
CA ILE A 377 -12.18 8.93 -3.57
C ILE A 377 -12.63 9.89 -4.67
N LEU A 378 -12.90 9.36 -5.86
CA LEU A 378 -13.18 10.15 -7.04
C LEU A 378 -14.50 9.72 -7.68
N ILE A 379 -15.43 10.66 -7.85
CA ILE A 379 -16.65 10.46 -8.64
C ILE A 379 -16.44 11.10 -10.01
N PHE A 380 -16.52 10.28 -11.05
CA PHE A 380 -16.40 10.68 -12.44
C PHE A 380 -17.74 10.57 -13.15
N HIS A 381 -18.17 11.65 -13.81
CA HIS A 381 -19.39 11.65 -14.61
C HIS A 381 -19.03 11.52 -16.09
N GLY A 382 -19.58 10.50 -16.76
CA GLY A 382 -19.51 10.36 -18.21
C GLY A 382 -20.10 11.58 -18.94
N GLU A 383 -19.78 11.73 -20.22
CA GLU A 383 -20.14 12.94 -20.98
C GLU A 383 -21.66 13.22 -20.94
N THR A 384 -22.48 12.20 -21.19
CA THR A 384 -23.95 12.35 -21.18
C THR A 384 -24.45 12.68 -19.78
N MET A 385 -23.95 11.98 -18.76
CA MET A 385 -24.31 12.25 -17.36
C MET A 385 -23.95 13.67 -16.92
N ALA A 386 -22.78 14.16 -17.32
CA ALA A 386 -22.36 15.53 -17.04
C ALA A 386 -23.22 16.57 -17.78
N GLN A 387 -23.60 16.31 -19.03
CA GLN A 387 -24.51 17.17 -19.79
C GLN A 387 -25.89 17.24 -19.14
N TRP A 388 -26.46 16.09 -18.75
CA TRP A 388 -27.76 16.05 -18.07
C TRP A 388 -27.74 16.75 -16.71
N ARG A 389 -26.68 16.56 -15.92
CA ARG A 389 -26.51 17.25 -14.64
C ARG A 389 -26.46 18.78 -14.81
N LYS A 390 -25.75 19.25 -15.85
CA LYS A 390 -25.63 20.68 -16.18
C LYS A 390 -26.93 21.28 -16.71
N ALA A 391 -27.74 20.49 -17.42
CA ALA A 391 -29.07 20.89 -17.89
C ALA A 391 -30.10 20.97 -16.76
N GLY A 392 -29.79 20.44 -15.57
CA GLY A 392 -30.67 20.51 -14.40
C GLY A 392 -31.82 19.51 -14.42
N TYR A 393 -31.66 18.37 -15.11
CA TYR A 393 -32.73 17.35 -15.16
C TYR A 393 -33.05 16.80 -13.76
N GLN A 394 -32.08 16.70 -12.86
CA GLN A 394 -32.27 16.22 -11.50
C GLN A 394 -33.24 17.07 -10.65
N ASP A 395 -33.53 18.30 -11.08
CA ASP A 395 -34.42 19.24 -10.38
C ASP A 395 -35.82 19.30 -11.02
N GLN A 396 -36.06 18.56 -12.11
CA GLN A 396 -37.33 18.52 -12.84
C GLN A 396 -38.21 17.37 -12.34
N GLU A 397 -39.53 17.60 -12.32
CA GLU A 397 -40.53 16.57 -11.99
C GLU A 397 -40.48 15.43 -13.02
N GLY A 398 -40.44 14.17 -12.55
CA GLY A 398 -40.36 12.97 -13.39
C GLY A 398 -38.94 12.46 -13.68
N TYR A 399 -37.90 13.14 -13.17
CA TYR A 399 -36.49 12.74 -13.29
C TYR A 399 -35.87 12.37 -11.94
N GLU A 400 -36.68 11.93 -10.98
CA GLU A 400 -36.24 11.53 -9.64
C GLU A 400 -35.20 10.40 -9.69
N ASN A 401 -35.32 9.49 -10.66
CA ASN A 401 -34.36 8.43 -10.92
C ASN A 401 -32.95 8.96 -11.25
N PHE A 402 -32.84 10.06 -12.01
CA PHE A 402 -31.55 10.68 -12.32
C PHE A 402 -30.97 11.39 -11.10
N ARG A 403 -31.82 12.01 -10.27
CA ARG A 403 -31.39 12.58 -8.99
C ARG A 403 -30.83 11.50 -8.06
N GLU A 404 -31.51 10.37 -7.93
CA GLU A 404 -31.04 9.22 -7.14
C GLU A 404 -29.71 8.66 -7.69
N MET A 405 -29.58 8.54 -9.01
CA MET A 405 -28.34 8.12 -9.68
C MET A 405 -27.13 9.03 -9.35
N LEU A 406 -27.34 10.34 -9.23
CA LEU A 406 -26.29 11.31 -8.88
C LEU A 406 -25.92 11.30 -7.38
N GLU A 407 -26.84 10.88 -6.50
CA GLU A 407 -26.62 10.83 -5.05
C GLU A 407 -26.03 9.50 -4.59
N ALA A 408 -26.41 8.37 -5.20
CA ALA A 408 -25.91 7.04 -4.86
C ALA A 408 -24.37 6.95 -4.69
N PRO A 409 -23.54 7.37 -5.67
CA PRO A 409 -22.07 7.32 -5.52
C PRO A 409 -21.55 8.29 -4.44
N LYS A 410 -22.31 9.32 -4.06
CA LYS A 410 -21.92 10.23 -2.98
C LYS A 410 -22.17 9.62 -1.61
N GLU A 411 -23.23 8.84 -1.44
CA GLU A 411 -23.49 8.10 -0.21
C GLU A 411 -22.43 7.00 -0.01
N ASP A 412 -22.17 6.19 -1.05
CA ASP A 412 -21.13 5.17 -0.99
C ASP A 412 -19.75 5.78 -0.71
N ALA A 413 -19.43 6.92 -1.34
CA ALA A 413 -18.20 7.66 -1.05
C ALA A 413 -18.13 8.15 0.41
N LYS A 414 -19.24 8.57 1.02
CA LYS A 414 -19.26 9.01 2.43
C LYS A 414 -18.97 7.84 3.36
N GLU A 415 -19.52 6.65 3.10
CA GLU A 415 -19.25 5.44 3.89
C GLU A 415 -17.76 5.08 3.82
N LEU A 416 -17.17 5.06 2.61
CA LEU A 416 -15.74 4.82 2.43
C LEU A 416 -14.85 5.83 3.18
N ILE A 417 -15.23 7.12 3.19
CA ILE A 417 -14.50 8.17 3.92
C ILE A 417 -14.64 7.99 5.44
N GLN A 418 -15.75 7.43 5.93
CA GLN A 418 -16.00 7.25 7.36
C GLN A 418 -15.05 6.24 8.01
N ASP A 419 -14.69 5.18 7.30
CA ASP A 419 -13.88 4.10 7.88
C ASP A 419 -12.36 4.28 7.71
N ARG A 420 -11.92 5.35 7.02
CA ARG A 420 -10.51 5.50 6.62
C ARG A 420 -9.65 6.37 7.50
N PHE A 421 -8.39 5.98 7.64
CA PHE A 421 -7.39 6.82 8.25
C PHE A 421 -6.05 6.73 7.49
N PRO A 422 -5.43 7.84 7.08
CA PRO A 422 -5.96 9.22 7.10
C PRO A 422 -7.15 9.38 6.15
N LEU A 423 -7.92 10.47 6.28
CA LEU A 423 -9.03 10.70 5.36
C LEU A 423 -8.52 10.88 3.92
N PRO A 424 -9.18 10.25 2.94
CA PRO A 424 -8.84 10.44 1.55
C PRO A 424 -9.25 11.82 1.04
N ARG A 425 -8.60 12.27 -0.02
CA ARG A 425 -9.03 13.44 -0.78
C ARG A 425 -10.27 13.08 -1.62
N PHE A 426 -11.36 13.81 -1.42
CA PHE A 426 -12.58 13.66 -2.20
C PHE A 426 -12.54 14.53 -3.46
N ILE A 427 -12.81 13.93 -4.62
CA ILE A 427 -12.77 14.58 -5.93
C ILE A 427 -14.06 14.29 -6.68
N VAL A 428 -14.65 15.32 -7.29
CA VAL A 428 -15.75 15.16 -8.25
C VAL A 428 -15.32 15.79 -9.56
N CYS A 429 -15.41 15.03 -10.65
CA CYS A 429 -15.04 15.50 -11.97
C CYS A 429 -15.97 14.96 -13.06
N ASP A 430 -15.88 15.59 -14.23
CA ASP A 430 -16.64 15.24 -15.43
C ASP A 430 -15.67 14.82 -16.54
N ALA A 431 -16.21 14.11 -17.54
CA ALA A 431 -15.51 13.89 -18.81
C ALA A 431 -14.95 15.20 -19.38
N GLY A 432 -13.66 15.17 -19.78
CA GLY A 432 -12.92 16.33 -20.27
C GLY A 432 -12.43 17.31 -19.19
N GLY A 433 -12.76 17.11 -17.90
CA GLY A 433 -12.28 17.95 -16.80
C GLY A 433 -10.82 17.71 -16.43
N SER A 434 -10.10 18.74 -15.97
CA SER A 434 -8.67 18.62 -15.60
C SER A 434 -8.41 17.61 -14.47
N GLN A 435 -9.36 17.45 -13.54
CA GLN A 435 -9.29 16.49 -12.44
C GLN A 435 -9.55 15.04 -12.87
N ALA A 436 -10.06 14.79 -14.09
CA ALA A 436 -10.24 13.44 -14.61
C ALA A 436 -8.91 12.69 -14.81
N ARG A 437 -7.77 13.41 -14.86
CA ARG A 437 -6.43 12.81 -14.91
C ARG A 437 -6.13 11.87 -13.73
N PHE A 438 -6.74 12.10 -12.57
CA PHE A 438 -6.60 11.22 -11.40
C PHE A 438 -7.20 9.84 -11.66
N LEU A 439 -8.28 9.75 -12.45
CA LEU A 439 -8.83 8.49 -12.92
C LEU A 439 -7.95 7.90 -14.02
N LEU A 440 -7.68 8.66 -15.09
CA LEU A 440 -6.98 8.16 -16.27
C LEU A 440 -5.59 7.59 -15.96
N SER A 441 -4.87 8.18 -15.00
CA SER A 441 -3.55 7.69 -14.58
C SER A 441 -3.56 6.34 -13.85
N LYS A 442 -4.71 5.89 -13.36
CA LYS A 442 -4.87 4.62 -12.63
C LYS A 442 -5.40 3.49 -13.51
N LEU A 443 -5.95 3.81 -14.68
CA LEU A 443 -6.55 2.82 -15.57
C LEU A 443 -5.50 2.03 -16.35
N ASN A 444 -5.85 0.77 -16.65
CA ASN A 444 -5.14 -0.04 -17.60
C ASN A 444 -5.33 0.53 -19.03
N PRO A 445 -4.24 0.83 -19.77
CA PRO A 445 -4.33 1.39 -21.12
C PRO A 445 -4.56 0.27 -22.16
N SER A 446 -5.73 -0.35 -22.14
CA SER A 446 -6.12 -1.33 -23.16
C SER A 446 -6.31 -0.70 -24.54
N THR A 447 -6.63 0.60 -24.58
CA THR A 447 -6.72 1.41 -25.80
C THR A 447 -5.74 2.57 -25.71
N THR A 448 -4.62 2.46 -26.43
CA THR A 448 -3.59 3.52 -26.53
C THR A 448 -3.61 4.23 -27.88
N HIS A 449 -3.02 5.41 -27.91
CA HIS A 449 -2.81 6.19 -29.12
C HIS A 449 -2.02 5.46 -30.22
N THR A 450 -1.18 4.47 -29.86
CA THR A 450 -0.42 3.64 -30.80
C THR A 450 -1.24 2.49 -31.38
N THR A 451 -2.11 1.87 -30.58
CA THR A 451 -3.01 0.80 -31.05
C THR A 451 -4.16 1.29 -31.93
N GLY A 452 -4.56 2.57 -31.79
CA GLY A 452 -5.64 3.17 -32.58
C GLY A 452 -5.31 3.50 -34.04
N ALA A 453 -4.04 3.38 -34.47
CA ALA A 453 -3.61 3.81 -35.81
C ALA A 453 -3.75 2.72 -36.91
N TYR A 454 -3.87 1.44 -36.54
CA TYR A 454 -3.98 0.34 -37.51
C TYR A 454 -4.90 -0.79 -37.00
N GLY A 455 -6.19 -0.67 -37.30
CA GLY A 455 -7.10 -1.82 -37.43
C GLY A 455 -7.91 -2.22 -36.20
N GLY A 456 -9.22 -1.90 -36.23
CA GLY A 456 -10.27 -2.84 -35.79
C GLY A 456 -10.91 -2.66 -34.41
N VAL A 457 -10.43 -1.78 -33.53
CA VAL A 457 -11.08 -1.56 -32.22
C VAL A 457 -12.08 -0.39 -32.33
N SER A 458 -13.30 -0.61 -31.86
CA SER A 458 -14.40 0.37 -31.86
C SER A 458 -13.97 1.71 -31.25
N GLN A 459 -14.30 2.82 -31.92
CA GLN A 459 -13.99 4.21 -31.54
C GLN A 459 -14.67 4.71 -30.24
N THR A 460 -15.29 3.82 -29.45
CA THR A 460 -16.09 4.16 -28.27
C THR A 460 -15.32 4.14 -26.95
N ALA A 461 -14.11 3.58 -26.89
CA ALA A 461 -13.32 3.53 -25.66
C ALA A 461 -12.40 4.76 -25.51
N GLN A 462 -12.32 5.32 -24.29
CA GLN A 462 -11.46 6.44 -23.98
C GLN A 462 -9.98 6.09 -24.23
N THR A 463 -9.33 6.79 -25.17
CA THR A 463 -7.91 6.53 -25.47
C THR A 463 -7.01 7.09 -24.36
N ILE A 464 -6.14 6.25 -23.79
CA ILE A 464 -5.14 6.68 -22.81
C ILE A 464 -3.82 6.98 -23.53
N PHE A 465 -3.33 8.21 -23.35
CA PHE A 465 -2.03 8.64 -23.88
C PHE A 465 -0.92 8.23 -22.92
N THR A 466 -0.42 7.01 -23.07
CA THR A 466 0.72 6.47 -22.31
C THR A 466 1.51 5.47 -23.15
N ASP A 467 2.79 5.32 -22.82
CA ASP A 467 3.67 4.26 -23.34
C ASP A 467 3.69 3.01 -22.42
N ASP A 468 2.88 3.04 -21.35
CA ASP A 468 2.76 1.91 -20.44
C ASP A 468 2.18 0.68 -21.13
N VAL A 469 2.70 -0.48 -20.72
CA VAL A 469 2.25 -1.80 -21.18
C VAL A 469 0.88 -2.12 -20.58
N SER A 470 -0.06 -2.61 -21.42
CA SER A 470 -1.38 -3.06 -20.97
C SER A 470 -1.29 -4.37 -20.16
N LEU A 471 -2.32 -4.66 -19.36
CA LEU A 471 -2.41 -5.91 -18.59
C LEU A 471 -2.33 -7.13 -19.51
N GLN A 472 -2.97 -7.08 -20.69
CA GLN A 472 -2.94 -8.18 -21.66
C GLN A 472 -1.51 -8.44 -22.15
N THR A 473 -0.79 -7.41 -22.59
CA THR A 473 0.59 -7.56 -23.06
C THR A 473 1.53 -8.01 -21.94
N PHE A 474 1.31 -7.52 -20.71
CA PHE A 474 2.02 -7.99 -19.54
C PHE A 474 1.81 -9.49 -19.29
N MET A 475 0.56 -9.96 -19.34
CA MET A 475 0.21 -11.37 -19.18
C MET A 475 0.81 -12.22 -20.30
N ASP A 476 0.77 -11.77 -21.56
CA ASP A 476 1.36 -12.49 -22.69
C ASP A 476 2.87 -12.67 -22.51
N HIS A 477 3.56 -11.64 -22.01
CA HIS A 477 4.99 -11.70 -21.71
C HIS A 477 5.28 -12.62 -20.53
N LEU A 478 4.49 -12.53 -19.46
CA LEU A 478 4.61 -13.41 -18.30
C LEU A 478 4.44 -14.88 -18.70
N MET A 479 3.41 -15.19 -19.49
CA MET A 479 3.15 -16.55 -19.97
C MET A 479 4.31 -17.07 -20.80
N LYS A 480 4.82 -16.28 -21.74
CA LYS A 480 6.01 -16.65 -22.56
C LYS A 480 7.23 -16.97 -21.71
N LEU A 481 7.53 -16.14 -20.71
CA LEU A 481 8.69 -16.32 -19.84
C LEU A 481 8.51 -17.48 -18.85
N ALA A 482 7.27 -17.71 -18.39
CA ALA A 482 6.98 -18.79 -17.46
C ALA A 482 7.17 -20.17 -18.11
N VAL A 483 6.72 -20.33 -19.37
CA VAL A 483 6.73 -21.64 -20.08
C VAL A 483 8.07 -21.99 -20.72
N SER A 484 8.95 -21.01 -20.96
CA SER A 484 10.27 -21.26 -21.56
C SER A 484 11.23 -21.99 -20.61
N GLY A 485 10.92 -22.00 -19.30
CA GLY A 485 11.75 -22.57 -18.24
C GLY A 485 13.00 -21.73 -17.97
N ASN A 486 13.27 -21.44 -16.70
CA ASN A 486 14.62 -21.05 -16.28
C ASN A 486 15.44 -22.34 -16.18
N SER A 487 16.42 -22.51 -17.08
CA SER A 487 17.65 -23.24 -16.77
C SER A 487 18.38 -22.58 -15.60
#